data_AF-A0A2X4UBB7-F1
#
_entry.id   AF-A0A2X4UBB7-F1
#
_cell.length_a   1.000
_cell.length_b   1.000
_cell.length_c   1.000
_cell.angle_alpha   90.00
_cell.angle_beta   90.00
_cell.angle_gamma   90.00
#
_symmetry.space_group_name_H-M   'P 1'
#
loop_
_entity.id
_entity.type
_entity.pdbx_description
1 polymer ?
#
loop_
_entity_poly.entity_id
_entity_poly.type
_entity_poly.pdbx_seq_one_letter_code
_entity_poly.pdbx_strand_id
1 'polypeptide(L)'
;MRDELKVALNLSGPVGAQLDMQTQLAEAGLPLALTLQSKQLKWPLSGEAQYQINDFRLRFNGKATDYALSTRANIKGQDLPPAVLTLDGKGNVEQFKLDRLRLAALQGNADLTALVDWSKAISWNSQLMLSGINTAKQWPEWPAKLDGKITTRGSLHGGSWQLQVPVLQLDGNVKQNKVTARGSLSGNAAGQWKIPGIDLTLGVTN
;
A
#
# COMPACT_ATOMS: atom_id res chain seq x y z
N MET A 1 -7.54 31.46 -26.39
CA MET A 1 -8.16 30.81 -25.22
C MET A 1 -7.54 29.42 -25.10
N ARG A 2 -7.21 28.94 -23.90
CA ARG A 2 -6.75 27.56 -23.71
C ARG A 2 -7.98 26.70 -23.46
N ASP A 3 -8.25 25.75 -24.35
CA ASP A 3 -9.44 24.91 -24.26
C ASP A 3 -9.29 23.93 -23.08
N GLU A 4 -10.25 24.01 -22.16
CA GLU A 4 -10.36 23.16 -20.98
C GLU A 4 -11.38 22.05 -21.25
N LEU A 5 -10.97 20.79 -21.11
CA LEU A 5 -11.87 19.64 -21.18
C LEU A 5 -12.37 19.29 -19.78
N LYS A 6 -13.70 19.25 -19.61
CA LYS A 6 -14.38 18.79 -18.39
C LYS A 6 -15.18 17.52 -18.68
N VAL A 7 -15.01 16.51 -17.86
CA VAL A 7 -15.77 15.25 -17.92
C VAL A 7 -16.37 15.00 -16.54
N ALA A 8 -17.67 14.77 -16.51
CA ALA A 8 -18.40 14.30 -15.35
C ALA A 8 -19.15 13.03 -15.75
N LEU A 9 -18.80 11.90 -15.13
CA LEU A 9 -19.40 10.60 -15.38
C LEU A 9 -20.03 10.09 -14.08
N ASN A 10 -21.31 9.71 -14.15
CA ASN A 10 -22.04 9.08 -13.06
C ASN A 10 -22.46 7.68 -13.49
N LEU A 11 -21.98 6.68 -12.76
CA LEU A 11 -22.36 5.28 -12.90
C LEU A 11 -23.38 4.93 -11.82
N SER A 12 -24.53 4.41 -12.22
CA SER A 12 -25.65 4.06 -11.34
C SER A 12 -26.09 2.59 -11.48
N GLY A 13 -25.26 1.76 -12.15
CA GLY A 13 -25.51 0.34 -12.35
C GLY A 13 -25.08 -0.52 -11.14
N PRO A 14 -24.65 -1.77 -11.38
CA PRO A 14 -24.11 -2.65 -10.33
C PRO A 14 -22.93 -2.03 -9.54
N VAL A 15 -22.27 -1.05 -10.16
CA VAL A 15 -21.26 -0.20 -9.55
C VAL A 15 -21.78 1.23 -9.54
N GLY A 16 -21.93 1.78 -8.33
CA GLY A 16 -22.18 3.21 -8.13
C GLY A 16 -20.86 3.96 -8.03
N ALA A 17 -20.57 4.86 -8.97
CA ALA A 17 -19.36 5.68 -8.92
C ALA A 17 -19.54 7.02 -9.63
N GLN A 18 -18.81 8.02 -9.20
CA GLN A 18 -18.74 9.33 -9.83
C GLN A 18 -17.29 9.66 -10.15
N LEU A 19 -17.04 10.07 -11.38
CA LEU A 19 -15.76 10.55 -11.87
C LEU A 19 -15.92 11.99 -12.35
N ASP A 20 -15.16 12.90 -11.74
CA ASP A 20 -14.99 14.26 -12.19
C ASP A 20 -13.55 14.44 -12.66
N MET A 21 -13.37 14.90 -13.89
CA MET A 21 -12.06 15.11 -14.50
C MET A 21 -12.02 16.47 -15.22
N GLN A 22 -10.93 17.20 -15.03
CA GLN A 22 -10.65 18.46 -15.71
C GLN A 22 -9.22 18.41 -16.22
N THR A 23 -9.02 18.78 -17.49
CA THR A 23 -7.69 18.75 -18.11
C THR A 23 -7.53 19.80 -19.20
N GLN A 24 -6.30 20.25 -19.41
CA GLN A 24 -5.94 21.15 -20.52
C GLN A 24 -5.06 20.39 -21.50
N LEU A 25 -5.68 19.76 -22.51
CA LEU A 25 -5.00 18.81 -23.41
C LEU A 25 -3.85 19.45 -24.21
N ALA A 26 -3.95 20.75 -24.50
CA ALA A 26 -2.93 21.49 -25.26
C ALA A 26 -1.79 22.04 -24.39
N GLU A 27 -1.84 21.88 -23.06
CA GLU A 27 -0.76 22.33 -22.19
C GLU A 27 0.32 21.26 -22.02
N ALA A 28 1.59 21.69 -22.16
CA ALA A 28 2.73 20.85 -21.86
C ALA A 28 2.64 20.30 -20.43
N GLY A 29 2.92 19.01 -20.29
CA GLY A 29 2.79 18.27 -19.03
C GLY A 29 1.37 17.83 -18.68
N LEU A 30 0.36 18.07 -19.53
CA LEU A 30 -1.03 17.60 -19.35
C LEU A 30 -1.58 17.83 -17.93
N PRO A 31 -1.89 19.09 -17.56
CA PRO A 31 -2.50 19.41 -16.29
C PRO A 31 -3.82 18.65 -16.15
N LEU A 32 -3.93 17.84 -15.09
CA LEU A 32 -5.05 16.96 -14.83
C LEU A 32 -5.48 17.09 -13.37
N ALA A 33 -6.76 17.38 -13.16
CA ALA A 33 -7.44 17.24 -11.89
C ALA A 33 -8.51 16.14 -12.04
N LEU A 34 -8.42 15.09 -11.24
CA LEU A 34 -9.33 13.96 -11.27
C LEU A 34 -9.79 13.63 -9.85
N THR A 35 -11.10 13.44 -9.69
CA THR A 35 -11.70 12.87 -8.48
C THR A 35 -12.57 11.69 -8.88
N LEU A 36 -12.24 10.51 -8.39
CA LEU A 36 -13.07 9.31 -8.52
C LEU A 36 -13.59 8.96 -7.13
N GLN A 37 -14.91 8.82 -6.99
CA GLN A 37 -15.52 8.48 -5.72
C GLN A 37 -16.61 7.41 -5.88
N SER A 38 -16.75 6.57 -4.87
CA SER A 38 -17.82 5.59 -4.77
C SER A 38 -18.20 5.40 -3.31
N LYS A 39 -19.51 5.40 -3.02
CA LYS A 39 -20.00 5.06 -1.69
C LYS A 39 -19.74 3.60 -1.36
N GLN A 40 -19.84 2.73 -2.37
CA GLN A 40 -19.69 1.29 -2.21
C GLN A 40 -19.31 0.65 -3.54
N LEU A 41 -18.17 -0.04 -3.53
CA LEU A 41 -17.71 -0.98 -4.54
C LEU A 41 -17.75 -2.37 -3.92
N LYS A 42 -18.18 -3.37 -4.68
CA LYS A 42 -18.15 -4.77 -4.25
C LYS A 42 -17.53 -5.65 -5.32
N TRP A 43 -16.94 -6.76 -4.90
CA TRP A 43 -16.51 -7.83 -5.79
C TRP A 43 -16.91 -9.19 -5.20
N PRO A 44 -17.43 -10.13 -5.99
CA PRO A 44 -17.87 -9.98 -7.38
C PRO A 44 -18.97 -8.93 -7.59
N LEU A 45 -19.11 -8.42 -8.82
CA LEU A 45 -20.09 -7.38 -9.16
C LEU A 45 -21.55 -7.88 -9.06
N SER A 46 -21.75 -9.17 -9.31
CA SER A 46 -23.02 -9.89 -9.19
C SER A 46 -22.91 -10.99 -8.13
N GLY A 47 -24.02 -11.35 -7.50
CA GLY A 47 -24.04 -12.33 -6.40
C GLY A 47 -23.58 -11.76 -5.06
N GLU A 48 -23.16 -12.67 -4.17
CA GLU A 48 -22.68 -12.35 -2.83
C GLU A 48 -21.31 -11.64 -2.87
N ALA A 49 -21.19 -10.54 -2.12
CA ALA A 49 -19.96 -9.77 -2.06
C ALA A 49 -18.92 -10.48 -1.20
N GLN A 50 -17.77 -10.82 -1.79
CA GLN A 50 -16.60 -11.36 -1.07
C GLN A 50 -15.70 -10.23 -0.56
N TYR A 51 -15.64 -9.14 -1.31
CA TYR A 51 -14.86 -7.96 -0.99
C TYR A 51 -15.74 -6.73 -1.17
N GLN A 52 -15.57 -5.76 -0.28
CA GLN A 52 -16.30 -4.50 -0.34
C GLN A 52 -15.37 -3.36 0.05
N ILE A 53 -15.44 -2.29 -0.73
CA ILE A 53 -14.80 -1.02 -0.45
C ILE A 53 -15.91 0.02 -0.28
N ASN A 54 -15.96 0.65 0.89
CA ASN A 54 -16.86 1.74 1.20
C ASN A 54 -16.10 3.05 1.22
N ASP A 55 -16.82 4.14 0.95
CA ASP A 55 -16.31 5.51 1.02
C ASP A 55 -15.00 5.69 0.23
N PHE A 56 -14.92 5.03 -0.93
CA PHE A 56 -13.78 5.12 -1.81
C PHE A 56 -13.69 6.54 -2.37
N ARG A 57 -12.52 7.14 -2.23
CA ARG A 57 -12.20 8.41 -2.87
C ARG A 57 -10.74 8.41 -3.30
N LEU A 58 -10.52 8.63 -4.58
CA LEU A 58 -9.22 8.89 -5.18
C LEU A 58 -9.22 10.31 -5.73
N ARG A 59 -8.14 11.05 -5.46
CA ARG A 59 -7.87 12.34 -6.09
C ARG A 59 -6.48 12.33 -6.70
N PHE A 60 -6.40 12.75 -7.94
CA PHE A 60 -5.16 13.02 -8.65
C PHE A 60 -5.17 14.49 -9.07
N ASN A 61 -4.07 15.19 -8.87
CA ASN A 61 -3.98 16.60 -9.23
C ASN A 61 -2.55 17.00 -9.60
N GLY A 62 -2.36 17.66 -10.74
CA GLY A 62 -1.08 18.24 -11.14
C GLY A 62 -0.76 17.99 -12.61
N LYS A 63 0.52 18.02 -12.96
CA LYS A 63 1.04 17.75 -14.30
C LYS A 63 1.85 16.45 -14.29
N ALA A 64 2.11 15.86 -15.45
CA ALA A 64 2.97 14.69 -15.59
C ALA A 64 4.38 14.89 -14.96
N THR A 65 4.87 16.13 -14.87
CA THR A 65 6.16 16.46 -14.25
C THR A 65 6.10 16.68 -12.74
N ASP A 66 4.90 16.89 -12.17
CA ASP A 66 4.66 17.09 -10.73
C ASP A 66 3.16 16.89 -10.44
N TYR A 67 2.80 15.71 -9.98
CA TYR A 67 1.44 15.36 -9.59
C TYR A 67 1.38 14.87 -8.15
N ALA A 68 0.21 15.04 -7.53
CA ALA A 68 -0.15 14.48 -6.25
C ALA A 68 -1.30 13.47 -6.39
N LEU A 69 -1.22 12.38 -5.63
CA LEU A 69 -2.22 11.33 -5.52
C LEU A 69 -2.64 11.19 -4.05
N SER A 70 -3.94 11.14 -3.80
CA SER A 70 -4.48 10.76 -2.49
C SER A 70 -5.62 9.77 -2.64
N THR A 71 -5.67 8.76 -1.77
CA THR A 71 -6.72 7.74 -1.76
C THR A 71 -7.19 7.48 -0.33
N ARG A 72 -8.50 7.34 -0.14
CA ARG A 72 -9.11 6.85 1.09
C ARG A 72 -10.13 5.77 0.77
N ALA A 73 -10.19 4.74 1.60
CA ALA A 73 -11.08 3.61 1.39
C ALA A 73 -11.31 2.84 2.71
N ASN A 74 -12.54 2.41 2.94
CA ASN A 74 -12.90 1.49 4.02
C ASN A 74 -13.08 0.09 3.42
N ILE A 75 -12.16 -0.83 3.71
CA ILE A 75 -12.08 -2.16 3.12
C ILE A 75 -12.66 -3.19 4.09
N LYS A 76 -13.43 -4.14 3.58
CA LYS A 76 -13.81 -5.36 4.31
C LYS A 76 -13.95 -6.53 3.33
N GLY A 77 -13.80 -7.74 3.81
CA GLY A 77 -14.03 -8.94 3.01
C GLY A 77 -14.29 -10.16 3.87
N GLN A 78 -14.62 -11.28 3.24
CA GLN A 78 -14.95 -12.54 3.92
C GLN A 78 -13.80 -13.01 4.83
N ASP A 79 -12.56 -12.97 4.32
CA ASP A 79 -11.35 -13.37 5.05
C ASP A 79 -10.42 -12.21 5.40
N LEU A 80 -10.92 -10.96 5.26
CA LEU A 80 -10.14 -9.76 5.52
C LEU A 80 -10.75 -8.98 6.67
N PRO A 81 -9.98 -8.69 7.74
CA PRO A 81 -10.46 -7.83 8.80
C PRO A 81 -10.82 -6.45 8.22
N PRO A 82 -11.87 -5.80 8.73
CA PRO A 82 -12.18 -4.44 8.34
C PRO A 82 -10.96 -3.53 8.52
N ALA A 83 -10.66 -2.72 7.50
CA ALA A 83 -9.49 -1.89 7.46
C ALA A 83 -9.79 -0.51 6.86
N VAL A 84 -9.12 0.52 7.37
CA VAL A 84 -9.15 1.86 6.77
C VAL A 84 -7.84 2.11 6.07
N LEU A 85 -7.89 2.32 4.75
CA LEU A 85 -6.76 2.67 3.91
C LEU A 85 -6.70 4.19 3.74
N THR A 86 -5.52 4.77 3.97
CA THR A 86 -5.17 6.14 3.56
C THR A 86 -3.86 6.10 2.80
N LEU A 87 -3.82 6.72 1.62
CA LEU A 87 -2.62 6.84 0.80
C LEU A 87 -2.45 8.29 0.37
N ASP A 88 -1.23 8.80 0.48
CA ASP A 88 -0.81 10.11 -0.05
C ASP A 88 0.57 9.94 -0.70
N GLY A 89 0.75 10.51 -1.88
CA GLY A 89 2.04 10.50 -2.56
C GLY A 89 2.12 11.51 -3.69
N LYS A 90 3.32 11.69 -4.22
CA LYS A 90 3.62 12.60 -5.32
C LYS A 90 4.53 11.92 -6.32
N GLY A 91 4.47 12.33 -7.57
CA GLY A 91 5.34 11.75 -8.59
C GLY A 91 5.47 12.61 -9.82
N ASN A 92 6.26 12.08 -10.74
CA ASN A 92 6.43 12.60 -12.07
C ASN A 92 6.62 11.43 -13.05
N VAL A 93 7.08 11.70 -14.27
CA VAL A 93 7.31 10.66 -15.29
C VAL A 93 8.50 9.72 -14.99
N GLU A 94 9.28 9.98 -13.94
CA GLU A 94 10.51 9.24 -13.59
C GLU A 94 10.44 8.56 -12.22
N GLN A 95 9.63 9.06 -11.29
CA GLN A 95 9.58 8.56 -9.92
C GLN A 95 8.23 8.80 -9.23
N PHE A 96 7.95 7.99 -8.21
CA PHE A 96 6.86 8.19 -7.26
C PHE A 96 7.37 8.11 -5.83
N LYS A 97 7.13 9.18 -5.08
CA LYS A 97 7.33 9.24 -3.64
C LYS A 97 6.00 8.98 -2.94
N LEU A 98 5.91 7.84 -2.27
CA LEU A 98 4.85 7.52 -1.33
C LEU A 98 5.16 8.19 0.01
N ASP A 99 4.52 9.33 0.28
CA ASP A 99 4.65 10.06 1.54
C ASP A 99 4.04 9.27 2.70
N ARG A 100 2.93 8.58 2.44
CA ARG A 100 2.27 7.69 3.42
C ARG A 100 1.32 6.72 2.74
N LEU A 101 1.39 5.45 3.11
CA LEU A 101 0.28 4.50 3.02
C LEU A 101 0.03 3.96 4.43
N ARG A 102 -1.16 4.16 4.95
CA ARG A 102 -1.61 3.61 6.24
C ARG A 102 -2.76 2.64 6.02
N LEU A 103 -2.64 1.46 6.60
CA LEU A 103 -3.72 0.52 6.79
C LEU A 103 -4.00 0.39 8.28
N ALA A 104 -5.13 0.93 8.74
CA ALA A 104 -5.58 0.78 10.12
C ALA A 104 -6.53 -0.41 10.22
N ALA A 105 -6.11 -1.48 10.88
CA ALA A 105 -6.84 -2.73 11.01
C ALA A 105 -6.37 -3.46 12.28
N LEU A 106 -7.14 -4.44 12.76
CA LEU A 106 -6.71 -5.31 13.88
C LEU A 106 -6.25 -4.50 15.12
N GLN A 107 -6.94 -3.39 15.42
CA GLN A 107 -6.61 -2.46 16.52
C GLN A 107 -5.23 -1.76 16.42
N GLY A 108 -4.53 -1.92 15.30
CA GLY A 108 -3.21 -1.33 15.04
C GLY A 108 -3.11 -0.69 13.67
N ASN A 109 -1.88 -0.36 13.28
CA ASN A 109 -1.56 0.28 12.00
C ASN A 109 -0.40 -0.42 11.30
N ALA A 110 -0.48 -0.50 9.98
CA ALA A 110 0.65 -0.71 9.09
C ALA A 110 0.90 0.58 8.30
N ASP A 111 2.05 1.20 8.49
CA ASP A 111 2.47 2.46 7.86
C ASP A 111 3.64 2.21 6.91
N LEU A 112 3.50 2.57 5.63
CA LEU A 112 4.51 2.41 4.59
C LEU A 112 4.87 3.78 3.99
N THR A 113 6.17 4.02 3.88
CA THR A 113 6.74 5.10 3.06
C THR A 113 7.65 4.49 2.01
N ALA A 114 7.69 5.06 0.81
CA ALA A 114 8.55 4.56 -0.26
C ALA A 114 8.96 5.64 -1.25
N LEU A 115 10.10 5.43 -1.91
CA LEU A 115 10.48 6.11 -3.14
C LEU A 115 10.73 5.03 -4.19
N VAL A 116 10.01 5.13 -5.31
CA VAL A 116 10.19 4.26 -6.48
C VAL A 116 10.68 5.13 -7.62
N ASP A 117 11.78 4.76 -8.26
CA ASP A 117 12.39 5.45 -9.39
C ASP A 117 12.43 4.48 -10.57
N TRP A 118 12.02 4.95 -11.75
CA TRP A 118 12.06 4.20 -13.01
C TRP A 118 12.66 5.04 -14.15
N SER A 119 13.41 6.10 -13.83
CA SER A 119 14.08 6.98 -14.80
C SER A 119 15.02 6.23 -15.75
N LYS A 120 15.60 5.11 -15.28
CA LYS A 120 16.50 4.24 -16.05
C LYS A 120 16.13 2.76 -15.90
N ALA A 121 16.02 2.32 -14.66
CA ALA A 121 15.60 0.99 -14.26
C ALA A 121 14.71 1.14 -13.03
N ILE A 122 13.79 0.21 -12.83
CA ILE A 122 12.94 0.24 -11.63
C ILE A 122 13.83 0.02 -10.42
N SER A 123 13.81 0.93 -9.46
CA SER A 123 14.46 0.81 -8.18
C SER A 123 13.56 1.37 -7.09
N TRP A 124 13.72 0.88 -5.86
CA TRP A 124 12.94 1.39 -4.75
C TRP A 124 13.71 1.36 -3.44
N ASN A 125 13.29 2.24 -2.53
CA ASN A 125 13.58 2.16 -1.11
C ASN A 125 12.25 2.31 -0.37
N SER A 126 11.99 1.46 0.62
CA SER A 126 10.77 1.51 1.42
C SER A 126 11.01 1.22 2.89
N GLN A 127 10.13 1.75 3.73
CA GLN A 127 10.07 1.46 5.16
C GLN A 127 8.62 1.17 5.54
N LEU A 128 8.40 -0.01 6.08
CA LEU A 128 7.16 -0.45 6.72
C LEU A 128 7.33 -0.41 8.23
N MET A 129 6.34 0.16 8.91
CA MET A 129 6.17 0.16 10.35
C MET A 129 4.87 -0.58 10.69
N LEU A 130 4.93 -1.53 11.61
CA LEU A 130 3.78 -2.18 12.20
C LEU A 130 3.67 -1.69 13.65
N SER A 131 2.47 -1.26 14.06
CA SER A 131 2.24 -0.73 15.40
C SER A 131 0.94 -1.25 15.99
N GLY A 132 1.04 -2.00 17.08
CA GLY A 132 -0.09 -2.49 17.86
C GLY A 132 -1.01 -3.44 17.10
N ILE A 133 -0.50 -4.19 16.12
CA ILE A 133 -1.32 -5.19 15.41
C ILE A 133 -1.79 -6.22 16.43
N ASN A 134 -3.10 -6.44 16.55
CA ASN A 134 -3.70 -7.40 17.47
C ASN A 134 -4.76 -8.26 16.77
N THR A 135 -4.45 -9.53 16.58
CA THR A 135 -5.34 -10.46 15.88
C THR A 135 -6.37 -11.12 16.79
N ALA A 136 -6.30 -10.96 18.12
CA ALA A 136 -7.07 -11.77 19.07
C ALA A 136 -8.60 -11.68 18.87
N LYS A 137 -9.11 -10.56 18.36
CA LYS A 137 -10.54 -10.40 18.05
C LYS A 137 -10.94 -11.10 16.74
N GLN A 138 -10.06 -11.11 15.76
CA GLN A 138 -10.33 -11.66 14.43
C GLN A 138 -10.10 -13.17 14.38
N TRP A 139 -9.03 -13.65 15.02
CA TRP A 139 -8.62 -15.05 15.08
C TRP A 139 -8.33 -15.44 16.55
N PRO A 140 -9.37 -15.70 17.37
CA PRO A 140 -9.20 -16.05 18.78
C PRO A 140 -8.42 -17.35 19.03
N GLU A 141 -8.41 -18.26 18.06
CA GLU A 141 -7.65 -19.52 18.05
C GLU A 141 -6.14 -19.31 17.84
N TRP A 142 -5.77 -18.16 17.26
CA TRP A 142 -4.39 -17.78 16.98
C TRP A 142 -4.14 -16.29 17.28
N PRO A 143 -4.28 -15.87 18.56
CA PRO A 143 -4.11 -14.48 18.94
C PRO A 143 -2.63 -14.11 18.82
N ALA A 144 -2.36 -12.97 18.23
CA ALA A 144 -1.03 -12.41 18.07
C ALA A 144 -1.07 -10.92 18.35
N LYS A 145 0.00 -10.42 18.98
CA LYS A 145 0.30 -8.99 19.01
C LYS A 145 1.65 -8.77 18.36
N LEU A 146 1.74 -7.82 17.44
CA LEU A 146 2.95 -7.58 16.67
C LEU A 146 3.20 -6.07 16.49
N ASP A 147 4.46 -5.72 16.71
CA ASP A 147 5.08 -4.44 16.37
C ASP A 147 6.31 -4.71 15.52
N GLY A 148 6.73 -3.73 14.73
CA GLY A 148 7.98 -3.88 14.03
C GLY A 148 8.29 -2.85 12.96
N LYS A 149 9.47 -3.03 12.38
CA LYS A 149 10.04 -2.21 11.34
C LYS A 149 10.71 -3.10 10.29
N ILE A 150 10.35 -2.88 9.03
CA ILE A 150 10.98 -3.54 7.89
C ILE A 150 11.40 -2.47 6.90
N THR A 151 12.66 -2.47 6.49
CA THR A 151 13.12 -1.63 5.38
C THR A 151 13.50 -2.51 4.21
N THR A 152 13.08 -2.14 3.01
CA THR A 152 13.50 -2.85 1.79
C THR A 152 14.13 -1.88 0.81
N ARG A 153 15.08 -2.38 0.03
CA ARG A 153 15.54 -1.71 -1.18
C ARG A 153 15.79 -2.73 -2.26
N GLY A 154 15.57 -2.34 -3.51
CA GLY A 154 15.75 -3.27 -4.61
C GLY A 154 15.76 -2.59 -5.96
N SER A 155 16.01 -3.39 -6.98
CA SER A 155 16.04 -2.96 -8.37
C SER A 155 15.60 -4.08 -9.30
N LEU A 156 14.99 -3.72 -10.42
CA LEU A 156 14.60 -4.60 -11.51
C LEU A 156 15.04 -3.96 -12.84
N HIS A 157 15.88 -4.68 -13.58
CA HIS A 157 16.35 -4.27 -14.91
C HIS A 157 16.57 -5.49 -15.81
N GLY A 158 16.02 -5.47 -17.03
CA GLY A 158 16.25 -6.53 -18.01
C GLY A 158 15.92 -7.95 -17.49
N GLY A 159 14.87 -8.09 -16.67
CA GLY A 159 14.49 -9.37 -16.05
C GLY A 159 15.33 -9.80 -14.85
N SER A 160 16.41 -9.08 -14.52
CA SER A 160 17.24 -9.32 -13.35
C SER A 160 16.79 -8.45 -12.18
N TRP A 161 16.55 -9.07 -11.02
CA TRP A 161 16.18 -8.39 -9.79
C TRP A 161 17.26 -8.52 -8.70
N GLN A 162 17.31 -7.52 -7.83
CA GLN A 162 18.05 -7.55 -6.58
C GLN A 162 17.14 -7.04 -5.46
N LEU A 163 17.17 -7.71 -4.31
CA LEU A 163 16.43 -7.32 -3.12
C LEU A 163 17.37 -7.31 -1.92
N GLN A 164 17.23 -6.29 -1.09
CA GLN A 164 17.83 -6.23 0.23
C GLN A 164 16.76 -5.84 1.23
N VAL A 165 16.79 -6.49 2.39
CA VAL A 165 16.04 -6.12 3.58
C VAL A 165 17.09 -5.79 4.65
N PRO A 166 17.58 -4.54 4.72
CA PRO A 166 18.63 -4.17 5.66
C PRO A 166 18.17 -4.22 7.12
N VAL A 167 16.87 -4.01 7.36
CA VAL A 167 16.25 -4.03 8.68
C VAL A 167 15.04 -4.94 8.60
N LEU A 168 15.09 -6.04 9.34
CA LEU A 168 13.94 -6.84 9.74
C LEU A 168 13.89 -6.79 11.27
N GLN A 169 12.86 -6.15 11.81
CA GLN A 169 12.60 -6.09 13.23
C GLN A 169 11.12 -6.40 13.46
N LEU A 170 10.81 -7.50 14.13
CA LEU A 170 9.45 -7.82 14.58
C LEU A 170 9.49 -8.24 16.05
N ASP A 171 8.54 -7.77 16.82
CA ASP A 171 8.38 -8.04 18.25
C ASP A 171 6.93 -8.33 18.57
N GLY A 172 6.72 -9.20 19.55
CA GLY A 172 5.44 -9.34 20.20
C GLY A 172 5.23 -10.75 20.70
N ASN A 173 4.02 -11.27 20.50
CA ASN A 173 3.67 -12.60 20.95
C ASN A 173 2.69 -13.26 19.99
N VAL A 174 2.76 -14.59 19.92
CA VAL A 174 1.77 -15.45 19.29
C VAL A 174 1.32 -16.42 20.37
N LYS A 175 0.02 -16.44 20.66
CA LYS A 175 -0.53 -17.06 21.87
C LYS A 175 0.21 -16.51 23.10
N GLN A 176 0.72 -17.40 23.94
CA GLN A 176 1.51 -17.08 25.13
C GLN A 176 3.03 -17.05 24.86
N ASN A 177 3.45 -17.22 23.61
CA ASN A 177 4.86 -17.30 23.27
C ASN A 177 5.37 -15.97 22.76
N LYS A 178 6.47 -15.48 23.33
CA LYS A 178 7.17 -14.31 22.81
C LYS A 178 7.73 -14.65 21.43
N VAL A 179 7.53 -13.74 20.49
CA VAL A 179 8.10 -13.82 19.14
C VAL A 179 8.99 -12.62 18.93
N THR A 180 10.23 -12.87 18.53
CA THR A 180 11.07 -11.81 17.95
C THR A 180 11.69 -12.29 16.65
N ALA A 181 11.78 -11.37 15.69
CA ALA A 181 12.60 -11.53 14.50
C ALA A 181 13.54 -10.33 14.40
N ARG A 182 14.84 -10.61 14.25
CA ARG A 182 15.88 -9.59 14.02
C ARG A 182 16.78 -10.05 12.91
N GLY A 183 17.08 -9.19 11.95
CA GLY A 183 18.08 -9.56 10.95
C GLY A 183 18.14 -8.68 9.73
N SER A 184 18.90 -9.19 8.76
CA SER A 184 18.96 -8.67 7.41
C SER A 184 19.07 -9.83 6.42
N LEU A 185 18.59 -9.60 5.21
CA LEU A 185 18.74 -10.57 4.12
C LEU A 185 18.88 -9.86 2.77
N SER A 186 19.56 -10.50 1.83
CA SER A 186 19.62 -10.05 0.45
C SER A 186 19.52 -11.22 -0.51
N GLY A 187 18.87 -11.00 -1.65
CA GLY A 187 18.65 -11.99 -2.69
C GLY A 187 18.80 -11.39 -4.09
N ASN A 188 18.97 -12.24 -5.10
CA ASN A 188 18.96 -11.81 -6.50
C ASN A 188 18.35 -12.87 -7.43
N ALA A 189 18.19 -12.51 -8.71
CA ALA A 189 17.62 -13.37 -9.75
C ALA A 189 18.38 -14.68 -10.01
N ALA A 190 19.65 -14.80 -9.57
CA ALA A 190 20.41 -16.05 -9.67
C ALA A 190 20.08 -17.03 -8.53
N GLY A 191 19.13 -16.70 -7.64
CA GLY A 191 18.79 -17.50 -6.47
C GLY A 191 19.82 -17.43 -5.35
N GLN A 192 20.78 -16.49 -5.43
CA GLN A 192 21.79 -16.30 -4.40
C GLN A 192 21.21 -15.52 -3.23
N TRP A 193 21.13 -16.15 -2.07
CA TRP A 193 20.67 -15.53 -0.84
C TRP A 193 21.81 -15.38 0.16
N LYS A 194 21.92 -14.21 0.77
CA LYS A 194 22.80 -13.94 1.90
C LYS A 194 21.95 -13.56 3.09
N ILE A 195 22.08 -14.34 4.17
CA ILE A 195 21.32 -14.20 5.41
C ILE A 195 22.35 -14.16 6.55
N PRO A 196 22.96 -12.99 6.84
CA PRO A 196 24.05 -12.89 7.82
C PRO A 196 23.62 -13.22 9.25
N GLY A 197 22.32 -13.09 9.53
CA GLY A 197 21.71 -13.44 10.80
C GLY A 197 20.22 -13.13 10.75
N ILE A 198 19.39 -14.14 10.99
CA ILE A 198 18.00 -13.95 11.39
C ILE A 198 17.88 -14.63 12.75
N ASP A 199 17.80 -13.83 13.80
CA ASP A 199 17.47 -14.32 15.13
C ASP A 199 15.96 -14.43 15.22
N LEU A 200 15.46 -15.66 15.16
CA LEU A 200 14.08 -16.01 15.40
C LEU A 200 13.98 -16.65 16.77
N THR A 201 13.28 -15.99 17.69
CA THR A 201 12.97 -16.60 18.99
C THR A 201 11.46 -16.80 19.11
N LEU A 202 11.09 -18.03 19.46
CA LEU A 202 9.74 -18.47 19.81
C LEU A 202 9.87 -19.16 21.16
N GLY A 203 9.47 -18.49 22.23
CA GLY A 203 9.69 -18.97 23.60
C GLY A 203 8.50 -18.78 24.51
N VAL A 204 8.31 -19.71 25.44
CA VAL A 204 7.29 -19.62 26.48
C VAL A 204 7.59 -18.43 27.39
N THR A 205 6.59 -17.62 27.70
CA THR A 205 6.73 -16.56 28.70
C THR A 205 6.62 -17.23 30.08
N ASN A 206 7.75 -17.43 30.77
CA ASN A 206 7.76 -17.86 32.18
C ASN A 206 7.32 -16.72 33.11
#